data_AF-A0A346PUD8-F1
#
_entry.id   AF-A0A346PUD8-F1
#
_cell.length_a   1.000
_cell.length_b   1.000
_cell.length_c   1.000
_cell.angle_alpha   90.00
_cell.angle_beta   90.00
_cell.angle_gamma   90.00
#
_symmetry.space_group_name_H-M   'P 1'
#
loop_
_entity.id
_entity.type
_entity.pdbx_description
1 polymer ?
#
loop_
_entity_poly.entity_id
_entity_poly.type
_entity_poly.pdbx_seq_one_letter_code
_entity_poly.pdbx_strand_id
1 'polypeptide(L)'
;MRGDDRPTECNGHSIEPGADLAGADLSGCDLARADLAGATLSDADLSAADLFLADLEDADLTGAELTDAAVLPSVLTVADVRGADFTGVSFTDVDFSDVDLSNVTFVGAELSETDFSGADLSEADLTDADLSAALFDDTDLTGADLSGATLEETTFADATITGATVGSVDLAEEDLSGIDLSGTDLAGADLSRSDLSDADLSGADLSDADLTAANLTGADLSAANLEGASLQSTTLSDVDLTDATWHDGGTPPGEGR
;
A
#
# COMPACT_ATOMS: atom_id res chain seq x y z
N MET A 1 4.39 20.70 -32.66
CA MET A 1 3.13 21.46 -32.57
C MET A 1 2.00 20.58 -33.09
N ARG A 2 1.57 19.60 -32.31
CA ARG A 2 0.20 19.08 -32.40
C ARG A 2 -0.61 19.88 -31.39
N GLY A 3 -1.82 20.28 -31.77
CA GLY A 3 -2.71 21.06 -30.92
C GLY A 3 -3.01 20.31 -29.63
N ASP A 4 -3.16 21.08 -28.56
CA ASP A 4 -3.54 20.66 -27.22
C ASP A 4 -5.06 20.44 -27.17
N ASP A 5 -5.58 19.61 -28.09
CA ASP A 5 -7.01 19.30 -28.12
C ASP A 5 -7.25 18.16 -27.14
N ARG A 6 -7.64 18.51 -25.90
CA ARG A 6 -8.13 17.55 -24.92
C ARG A 6 -9.34 16.80 -25.52
N PRO A 7 -9.43 15.48 -25.35
CA PRO A 7 -10.60 14.73 -25.79
C PRO A 7 -11.84 15.30 -25.10
N THR A 8 -12.90 15.50 -25.88
CA THR A 8 -14.18 16.06 -25.41
C THR A 8 -15.33 15.07 -25.55
N GLU A 9 -15.14 14.03 -26.37
CA GLU A 9 -16.08 12.92 -26.48
C GLU A 9 -15.29 11.64 -26.81
N CYS A 10 -15.71 10.49 -26.28
CA CYS A 10 -15.27 9.18 -26.76
C CYS A 10 -16.42 8.18 -26.75
N ASN A 11 -16.50 7.34 -27.79
CA ASN A 11 -17.55 6.33 -27.96
C ASN A 11 -18.99 6.87 -27.78
N GLY A 12 -19.20 8.18 -27.99
CA GLY A 12 -20.50 8.84 -27.83
C GLY A 12 -20.79 9.37 -26.41
N HIS A 13 -19.83 9.27 -25.50
CA HIS A 13 -19.86 9.86 -24.17
C HIS A 13 -19.08 11.17 -24.14
N SER A 14 -19.59 12.17 -23.41
CA SER A 14 -18.89 13.44 -23.20
C SER A 14 -17.78 13.25 -22.18
N ILE A 15 -16.58 13.75 -22.47
CA ILE A 15 -15.41 13.69 -21.61
C ILE A 15 -15.20 15.08 -21.02
N GLU A 16 -15.61 15.24 -19.76
CA GLU A 16 -15.50 16.48 -19.00
C GLU A 16 -15.45 16.18 -17.48
N PRO A 17 -14.97 17.13 -16.66
CA PRO A 17 -14.90 16.94 -15.20
C PRO A 17 -16.27 16.67 -14.59
N GLY A 18 -16.34 15.70 -13.69
CA GLY A 18 -17.59 15.29 -13.04
C GLY A 18 -18.59 14.61 -13.97
N ALA A 19 -18.17 14.16 -15.16
CA ALA A 19 -19.04 13.42 -16.07
C ALA A 19 -19.51 12.11 -15.44
N ASP A 20 -20.79 11.78 -15.64
CA ASP A 20 -21.35 10.47 -15.30
C ASP A 20 -21.09 9.51 -16.47
N LEU A 21 -20.07 8.67 -16.29
CA LEU A 21 -19.56 7.67 -17.21
C LEU A 21 -19.72 6.25 -16.63
N ALA A 22 -20.62 6.07 -15.65
CA ALA A 22 -20.83 4.78 -15.01
C ALA A 22 -21.26 3.72 -16.04
N GLY A 23 -20.54 2.60 -16.10
CA GLY A 23 -20.77 1.53 -17.06
C GLY A 23 -20.55 1.92 -18.53
N ALA A 24 -19.88 3.05 -18.80
CA ALA A 24 -19.60 3.50 -20.16
C ALA A 24 -18.58 2.57 -20.85
N ASP A 25 -18.78 2.35 -22.15
CA ASP A 25 -17.79 1.71 -23.00
C ASP A 25 -16.79 2.78 -23.47
N LEU A 26 -15.68 2.90 -22.75
CA LEU A 26 -14.56 3.76 -23.08
C LEU A 26 -13.38 2.95 -23.64
N SER A 27 -13.67 1.73 -24.10
CA SER A 27 -12.63 0.83 -24.56
C SER A 27 -11.93 1.39 -25.82
N GLY A 28 -10.60 1.34 -25.84
CA GLY A 28 -9.78 1.84 -26.94
C GLY A 28 -9.77 3.36 -27.12
N CYS A 29 -10.36 4.12 -26.19
CA CYS A 29 -10.45 5.58 -26.28
C CYS A 29 -9.08 6.25 -26.14
N ASP A 30 -8.83 7.27 -26.97
CA ASP A 30 -7.73 8.22 -26.75
C ASP A 30 -8.18 9.27 -25.73
N LEU A 31 -7.92 8.98 -24.45
CA LEU A 31 -8.21 9.83 -23.30
C LEU A 31 -6.95 10.59 -22.83
N ALA A 32 -5.91 10.68 -23.66
CA ALA A 32 -4.68 11.33 -23.28
C ALA A 32 -4.96 12.82 -22.99
N ARG A 33 -4.54 13.29 -21.80
CA ARG A 33 -4.83 14.65 -21.28
C ARG A 33 -6.32 14.97 -21.15
N ALA A 34 -7.17 13.94 -21.05
CA ALA A 34 -8.56 14.12 -20.66
C ALA A 34 -8.63 14.78 -19.29
N ASP A 35 -9.65 15.61 -19.11
CA ASP A 35 -9.99 16.21 -17.83
C ASP A 35 -11.19 15.43 -17.28
N LEU A 36 -10.90 14.44 -16.44
CA LEU A 36 -11.84 13.49 -15.85
C LEU A 36 -11.91 13.63 -14.32
N ALA A 37 -11.39 14.74 -13.77
CA ALA A 37 -11.41 14.99 -12.33
C ALA A 37 -12.85 14.88 -11.79
N GLY A 38 -13.01 14.08 -10.73
CA GLY A 38 -14.28 13.78 -10.08
C GLY A 38 -15.33 13.07 -10.97
N ALA A 39 -14.95 12.55 -12.14
CA ALA A 39 -15.87 11.80 -12.99
C ALA A 39 -16.27 10.46 -12.33
N THR A 40 -17.49 10.01 -12.59
CA THR A 40 -17.96 8.69 -12.17
C THR A 40 -17.71 7.70 -13.29
N LEU A 41 -16.72 6.82 -13.11
CA LEU A 41 -16.28 5.76 -14.03
C LEU A 41 -16.57 4.36 -13.47
N SER A 42 -17.39 4.26 -12.42
CA SER A 42 -17.75 2.99 -11.80
C SER A 42 -18.26 1.96 -12.82
N ASP A 43 -17.73 0.75 -12.81
CA ASP A 43 -18.00 -0.34 -13.77
C ASP A 43 -17.76 0.03 -15.25
N ALA A 44 -17.07 1.14 -15.56
CA ALA A 44 -16.76 1.51 -16.94
C ALA A 44 -15.71 0.57 -17.55
N ASP A 45 -15.84 0.29 -18.84
CA ASP A 45 -14.83 -0.45 -19.60
C ASP A 45 -13.82 0.55 -20.16
N LEU A 46 -12.64 0.62 -19.53
CA LEU A 46 -11.49 1.42 -19.95
C LEU A 46 -10.44 0.55 -20.67
N SER A 47 -10.78 -0.69 -21.04
CA SER A 47 -9.85 -1.61 -21.69
C SER A 47 -9.28 -1.01 -22.97
N ALA A 48 -7.97 -1.12 -23.19
CA ALA A 48 -7.24 -0.45 -24.27
C ALA A 48 -7.33 1.08 -24.36
N ALA A 49 -7.89 1.80 -23.37
CA ALA A 49 -7.88 3.26 -23.37
C ALA A 49 -6.45 3.83 -23.12
N ASP A 50 -6.15 4.97 -23.73
CA ASP A 50 -4.93 5.76 -23.49
C ASP A 50 -5.25 6.87 -22.48
N LEU A 51 -4.76 6.72 -21.24
CA LEU A 51 -4.96 7.69 -20.16
C LEU A 51 -3.73 8.60 -19.93
N PHE A 52 -2.83 8.71 -20.91
CA PHE A 52 -1.56 9.42 -20.72
C PHE A 52 -1.79 10.89 -20.34
N LEU A 53 -1.31 11.29 -19.15
CA LEU A 53 -1.51 12.62 -18.56
C LEU A 53 -3.00 13.01 -18.35
N ALA A 54 -3.90 12.03 -18.27
CA ALA A 54 -5.28 12.30 -17.87
C ALA A 54 -5.33 12.78 -16.41
N ASP A 55 -6.26 13.68 -16.13
CA ASP A 55 -6.59 14.11 -14.78
C ASP A 55 -7.73 13.25 -14.26
N LEU A 56 -7.45 12.41 -13.27
CA LEU A 56 -8.38 11.49 -12.60
C LEU A 56 -8.47 11.81 -11.10
N GLU A 57 -8.08 13.02 -10.68
CA GLU A 57 -8.15 13.43 -9.26
C GLU A 57 -9.58 13.25 -8.75
N ASP A 58 -9.74 12.57 -7.62
CA ASP A 58 -11.03 12.24 -6.98
C ASP A 58 -12.03 11.48 -7.89
N ALA A 59 -11.59 10.86 -8.99
CA ALA A 59 -12.47 10.08 -9.86
C ALA A 59 -12.89 8.75 -9.20
N ASP A 60 -14.12 8.31 -9.44
CA ASP A 60 -14.63 7.02 -8.97
C ASP A 60 -14.43 5.98 -10.07
N LEU A 61 -13.44 5.10 -9.92
CA LEU A 61 -13.15 3.97 -10.82
C LEU A 61 -13.56 2.62 -10.20
N THR A 62 -14.49 2.61 -9.25
CA THR A 62 -14.93 1.39 -8.55
C THR A 62 -15.32 0.31 -9.56
N GLY A 63 -14.67 -0.85 -9.50
CA GLY A 63 -14.95 -1.98 -10.39
C GLY A 63 -14.72 -1.72 -11.89
N ALA A 64 -14.05 -0.64 -12.28
CA ALA A 64 -13.77 -0.35 -13.68
C ALA A 64 -12.81 -1.38 -14.29
N GLU A 65 -13.05 -1.77 -15.54
CA GLU A 65 -12.18 -2.71 -16.26
C GLU A 65 -11.02 -1.94 -16.92
N LEU A 66 -9.79 -2.16 -16.45
CA LEU A 66 -8.57 -1.53 -16.98
C LEU A 66 -7.65 -2.54 -17.72
N THR A 67 -8.17 -3.74 -17.99
CA THR A 67 -7.42 -4.83 -18.65
C THR A 67 -6.94 -4.40 -20.03
N ASP A 68 -5.65 -4.58 -20.34
CA ASP A 68 -5.07 -4.19 -21.63
C ASP A 68 -5.35 -2.73 -22.03
N ALA A 69 -5.83 -1.86 -21.11
CA ALA A 69 -5.67 -0.42 -21.23
C ALA A 69 -4.21 -0.19 -21.58
N ALA A 70 -3.90 0.87 -22.32
CA ALA A 70 -2.50 1.18 -22.57
C ALA A 70 -1.82 1.65 -21.26
N VAL A 71 -2.02 0.96 -20.13
CA VAL A 71 -1.09 0.76 -19.01
C VAL A 71 0.17 0.09 -19.57
N LEU A 72 0.84 0.77 -20.50
CA LEU A 72 2.28 0.75 -20.34
C LEU A 72 2.52 1.30 -18.93
N PRO A 73 3.41 0.70 -18.13
CA PRO A 73 3.98 1.29 -16.92
C PRO A 73 4.07 2.84 -16.91
N SER A 74 4.29 3.44 -18.09
CA SER A 74 4.35 4.88 -18.32
C SER A 74 3.03 5.69 -18.31
N VAL A 75 1.85 5.10 -18.10
CA VAL A 75 0.56 5.79 -18.33
C VAL A 75 -0.16 6.25 -17.06
N LEU A 76 -0.25 5.42 -16.01
CA LEU A 76 -0.73 5.89 -14.70
C LEU A 76 0.37 6.62 -13.91
N THR A 77 1.64 6.38 -14.25
CA THR A 77 2.78 7.11 -13.66
C THR A 77 2.78 8.62 -13.87
N VAL A 78 1.94 9.11 -14.78
CA VAL A 78 1.83 10.54 -15.06
C VAL A 78 0.38 11.05 -15.02
N ALA A 79 -0.58 10.18 -14.74
CA ALA A 79 -1.95 10.59 -14.48
C ALA A 79 -2.04 11.11 -13.05
N ASP A 80 -2.88 12.12 -12.82
CA ASP A 80 -3.20 12.52 -11.46
C ASP A 80 -4.31 11.61 -10.95
N VAL A 81 -3.98 10.71 -10.02
CA VAL A 81 -4.91 9.71 -9.48
C VAL A 81 -5.13 9.87 -7.98
N ARG A 82 -4.70 11.00 -7.40
CA ARG A 82 -4.82 11.26 -5.96
C ARG A 82 -6.29 11.23 -5.56
N GLY A 83 -6.59 10.55 -4.46
CA GLY A 83 -7.97 10.42 -3.96
C GLY A 83 -8.90 9.54 -4.82
N ALA A 84 -8.40 8.93 -5.90
CA ALA A 84 -9.24 8.10 -6.76
C ALA A 84 -9.65 6.79 -6.08
N ASP A 85 -10.85 6.32 -6.41
CA ASP A 85 -11.41 5.06 -5.88
C ASP A 85 -11.23 3.93 -6.89
N PHE A 86 -10.35 2.98 -6.56
CA PHE A 86 -10.05 1.76 -7.30
C PHE A 86 -10.57 0.50 -6.56
N THR A 87 -11.61 0.64 -5.73
CA THR A 87 -12.20 -0.49 -5.01
C THR A 87 -12.52 -1.65 -5.95
N GLY A 88 -11.99 -2.83 -5.64
CA GLY A 88 -12.20 -4.07 -6.38
C GLY A 88 -11.66 -4.10 -7.81
N VAL A 89 -10.79 -3.15 -8.19
CA VAL A 89 -10.12 -3.16 -9.50
C VAL A 89 -9.09 -4.29 -9.56
N SER A 90 -8.84 -4.80 -10.77
CA SER A 90 -7.80 -5.79 -11.03
C SER A 90 -6.60 -5.15 -11.74
N PHE A 91 -5.47 -5.10 -11.02
CA PHE A 91 -4.15 -4.69 -11.49
C PHE A 91 -3.14 -5.79 -11.12
N THR A 92 -2.90 -6.74 -12.02
CA THR A 92 -1.83 -7.73 -11.86
C THR A 92 -0.65 -7.35 -12.74
N ASP A 93 0.58 -7.42 -12.21
CA ASP A 93 1.83 -7.13 -12.96
C ASP A 93 1.82 -5.70 -13.54
N VAL A 94 1.35 -4.74 -12.74
CA VAL A 94 1.30 -3.31 -13.09
C VAL A 94 2.48 -2.58 -12.43
N ASP A 95 3.02 -1.58 -13.12
CA ASP A 95 4.10 -0.73 -12.60
C ASP A 95 3.53 0.64 -12.21
N PHE A 96 3.49 0.86 -10.91
CA PHE A 96 3.19 2.11 -10.19
C PHE A 96 4.45 2.68 -9.52
N SER A 97 5.65 2.36 -10.00
CA SER A 97 6.86 2.93 -9.45
C SER A 97 6.90 4.46 -9.59
N ASP A 98 7.37 5.15 -8.55
CA ASP A 98 7.45 6.62 -8.44
C ASP A 98 6.10 7.37 -8.61
N VAL A 99 4.95 6.71 -8.45
CA VAL A 99 3.62 7.32 -8.62
C VAL A 99 3.11 7.97 -7.34
N ASP A 100 2.49 9.14 -7.47
CA ASP A 100 1.71 9.74 -6.38
C ASP A 100 0.33 9.09 -6.33
N LEU A 101 0.20 8.10 -5.45
CA LEU A 101 -1.00 7.37 -5.10
C LEU A 101 -1.54 7.82 -3.72
N SER A 102 -1.22 9.05 -3.29
CA SER A 102 -1.66 9.50 -1.97
C SER A 102 -3.18 9.56 -1.88
N ASN A 103 -3.73 9.11 -0.76
CA ASN A 103 -5.17 9.07 -0.44
C ASN A 103 -6.03 8.20 -1.39
N VAL A 104 -5.45 7.32 -2.20
CA VAL A 104 -6.24 6.41 -3.06
C VAL A 104 -6.97 5.35 -2.25
N THR A 105 -8.05 4.80 -2.81
CA THR A 105 -8.76 3.65 -2.25
C THR A 105 -8.56 2.43 -3.14
N PHE A 106 -7.95 1.39 -2.60
CA PHE A 106 -7.70 0.09 -3.23
C PHE A 106 -8.41 -1.06 -2.50
N VAL A 107 -9.49 -0.77 -1.79
CA VAL A 107 -10.19 -1.76 -0.95
C VAL A 107 -10.58 -2.99 -1.78
N GLY A 108 -10.09 -4.17 -1.37
CA GLY A 108 -10.35 -5.43 -2.05
C GLY A 108 -9.83 -5.51 -3.50
N ALA A 109 -8.92 -4.64 -3.92
CA ALA A 109 -8.31 -4.69 -5.24
C ALA A 109 -7.39 -5.91 -5.39
N GLU A 110 -7.31 -6.45 -6.62
CA GLU A 110 -6.31 -7.46 -6.98
C GLU A 110 -5.06 -6.72 -7.45
N LEU A 111 -4.01 -6.68 -6.63
CA LEU A 111 -2.78 -5.91 -6.83
C LEU A 111 -1.53 -6.81 -6.88
N SER A 112 -1.69 -8.10 -7.12
CA SER A 112 -0.58 -9.07 -7.08
C SER A 112 0.48 -8.79 -8.15
N GLU A 113 1.74 -9.03 -7.81
CA GLU A 113 2.91 -8.78 -8.66
C GLU A 113 3.07 -7.31 -9.10
N THR A 114 2.39 -6.37 -8.45
CA THR A 114 2.45 -4.93 -8.78
C THR A 114 3.70 -4.28 -8.19
N ASP A 115 4.35 -3.41 -8.98
CA ASP A 115 5.52 -2.63 -8.55
C ASP A 115 5.07 -1.25 -8.05
N PHE A 116 5.14 -1.02 -6.74
CA PHE A 116 4.90 0.28 -6.09
C PHE A 116 6.21 0.99 -5.73
N SER A 117 7.36 0.53 -6.20
CA SER A 117 8.65 1.00 -5.69
C SER A 117 8.83 2.52 -5.84
N GLY A 118 9.14 3.21 -4.75
CA GLY A 118 9.28 4.68 -4.71
C GLY A 118 7.96 5.46 -4.80
N ALA A 119 6.81 4.80 -4.80
CA ALA A 119 5.51 5.45 -4.84
C ALA A 119 5.19 6.18 -3.51
N ASP A 120 4.28 7.15 -3.59
CA ASP A 120 3.64 7.75 -2.43
C ASP A 120 2.24 7.14 -2.27
N LEU A 121 2.09 6.21 -1.32
CA LEU A 121 0.83 5.60 -0.88
C LEU A 121 0.38 6.17 0.48
N SER A 122 0.81 7.38 0.83
CA SER A 122 0.44 7.98 2.10
C SER A 122 -1.09 8.14 2.22
N GLU A 123 -1.63 7.77 3.38
CA GLU A 123 -3.07 7.76 3.69
C GLU A 123 -3.93 6.92 2.71
N ALA A 124 -3.33 5.98 1.96
CA ALA A 124 -4.06 5.07 1.08
C ALA A 124 -4.83 4.00 1.86
N ASP A 125 -6.01 3.62 1.37
CA ASP A 125 -6.80 2.51 1.91
C ASP A 125 -6.59 1.25 1.07
N LEU A 126 -5.79 0.31 1.56
CA LEU A 126 -5.46 -0.98 0.96
C LEU A 126 -6.19 -2.14 1.67
N THR A 127 -7.25 -1.85 2.42
CA THR A 127 -7.99 -2.87 3.21
C THR A 127 -8.42 -4.05 2.32
N ASP A 128 -8.18 -5.28 2.76
CA ASP A 128 -8.54 -6.52 2.07
C ASP A 128 -7.95 -6.69 0.65
N ALA A 129 -6.97 -5.87 0.24
CA ALA A 129 -6.32 -5.99 -1.07
C ALA A 129 -5.44 -7.25 -1.18
N ASP A 130 -5.38 -7.86 -2.36
CA ASP A 130 -4.40 -8.91 -2.67
C ASP A 130 -3.11 -8.26 -3.18
N LEU A 131 -2.11 -8.15 -2.32
CA LEU A 131 -0.80 -7.57 -2.59
C LEU A 131 0.29 -8.64 -2.75
N SER A 132 -0.09 -9.90 -2.98
CA SER A 132 0.87 -11.00 -3.07
C SER A 132 1.96 -10.72 -4.11
N ALA A 133 3.23 -10.87 -3.74
CA ALA A 133 4.40 -10.58 -4.56
C ALA A 133 4.52 -9.13 -5.09
N ALA A 134 3.82 -8.17 -4.47
CA ALA A 134 4.00 -6.75 -4.77
C ALA A 134 5.34 -6.21 -4.25
N LEU A 135 5.90 -5.22 -4.94
CA LEU A 135 7.16 -4.56 -4.58
C LEU A 135 6.87 -3.19 -3.96
N PHE A 136 7.27 -2.96 -2.71
CA PHE A 136 7.12 -1.69 -2.00
C PHE A 136 8.46 -1.04 -1.64
N ASP A 137 9.54 -1.39 -2.34
CA ASP A 137 10.87 -0.85 -2.05
C ASP A 137 10.85 0.70 -2.15
N ASP A 138 11.43 1.41 -1.18
CA ASP A 138 11.45 2.89 -1.10
C ASP A 138 10.04 3.56 -1.06
N THR A 139 8.96 2.83 -0.77
CA THR A 139 7.58 3.37 -0.82
C THR A 139 7.18 4.12 0.46
N ASP A 140 6.44 5.22 0.33
CA ASP A 140 5.80 5.91 1.47
C ASP A 140 4.38 5.38 1.72
N LEU A 141 4.19 4.59 2.78
CA LEU A 141 2.91 4.06 3.27
C LEU A 141 2.46 4.79 4.55
N THR A 142 2.94 6.01 4.81
CA THR A 142 2.60 6.75 6.03
C THR A 142 1.08 6.88 6.19
N GLY A 143 0.54 6.37 7.30
CA GLY A 143 -0.90 6.42 7.58
C GLY A 143 -1.78 5.54 6.71
N ALA A 144 -1.22 4.69 5.83
CA ALA A 144 -1.99 3.77 5.01
C ALA A 144 -2.72 2.71 5.87
N ASP A 145 -3.87 2.22 5.39
CA ASP A 145 -4.59 1.10 6.01
C ASP A 145 -4.37 -0.18 5.19
N LEU A 146 -3.62 -1.13 5.72
CA LEU A 146 -3.38 -2.44 5.10
C LEU A 146 -4.17 -3.56 5.81
N SER A 147 -5.20 -3.22 6.59
CA SER A 147 -5.97 -4.19 7.37
C SER A 147 -6.55 -5.29 6.48
N GLY A 148 -6.19 -6.55 6.77
CA GLY A 148 -6.70 -7.71 6.02
C GLY A 148 -6.08 -7.91 4.63
N ALA A 149 -5.12 -7.08 4.21
CA ALA A 149 -4.42 -7.26 2.96
C ALA A 149 -3.54 -8.53 2.99
N THR A 150 -3.36 -9.16 1.82
CA THR A 150 -2.46 -10.33 1.66
C THR A 150 -1.09 -9.85 1.21
N LEU A 151 -0.04 -10.05 2.01
CA LEU A 151 1.33 -9.57 1.75
C LEU A 151 2.35 -10.70 1.48
N GLU A 152 1.90 -11.89 1.08
CA GLU A 152 2.79 -13.03 0.82
C GLU A 152 3.84 -12.70 -0.24
N GLU A 153 5.13 -12.94 0.04
CA GLU A 153 6.24 -12.73 -0.91
C GLU A 153 6.45 -11.26 -1.35
N THR A 154 5.99 -10.30 -0.55
CA THR A 154 6.19 -8.86 -0.82
C THR A 154 7.60 -8.37 -0.45
N THR A 155 8.01 -7.21 -0.98
CA THR A 155 9.23 -6.54 -0.53
C THR A 155 8.91 -5.16 0.04
N PHE A 156 9.60 -4.77 1.11
CA PHE A 156 9.44 -3.47 1.78
C PHE A 156 10.79 -2.80 2.05
N ALA A 157 11.81 -3.07 1.24
CA ALA A 157 13.15 -2.57 1.52
C ALA A 157 13.14 -1.03 1.53
N ASP A 158 13.60 -0.41 2.62
CA ASP A 158 13.62 1.04 2.80
C ASP A 158 12.22 1.73 2.71
N ALA A 159 11.12 0.98 2.85
CA ALA A 159 9.76 1.54 2.89
C ALA A 159 9.48 2.28 4.22
N THR A 160 8.64 3.31 4.16
CA THR A 160 8.16 4.06 5.34
C THR A 160 6.71 3.66 5.66
N ILE A 161 6.45 3.03 6.81
CA ILE A 161 5.11 2.54 7.18
C ILE A 161 4.60 3.21 8.48
N THR A 162 5.13 4.39 8.79
CA THR A 162 4.83 5.12 10.04
C THR A 162 3.34 5.40 10.19
N GLY A 163 2.77 4.98 11.31
CA GLY A 163 1.35 5.24 11.63
C GLY A 163 0.35 4.52 10.74
N ALA A 164 0.79 3.60 9.87
CA ALA A 164 -0.09 2.73 9.11
C ALA A 164 -0.82 1.76 10.05
N THR A 165 -1.99 1.30 9.62
CA THR A 165 -2.73 0.22 10.29
C THR A 165 -2.41 -1.09 9.61
N VAL A 166 -1.71 -1.99 10.32
CA VAL A 166 -1.26 -3.29 9.81
C VAL A 166 -1.76 -4.43 10.73
N GLY A 167 -2.70 -4.14 11.61
CA GLY A 167 -3.23 -5.07 12.60
C GLY A 167 -3.85 -6.32 11.95
N SER A 168 -3.54 -7.50 12.49
CA SER A 168 -3.96 -8.83 11.98
C SER A 168 -3.43 -9.25 10.60
N VAL A 169 -2.39 -8.59 10.09
CA VAL A 169 -1.72 -8.97 8.84
C VAL A 169 -0.72 -10.11 9.09
N ASP A 170 -0.57 -10.99 8.09
CA ASP A 170 0.44 -12.05 8.07
C ASP A 170 1.73 -11.51 7.44
N LEU A 171 2.74 -11.28 8.28
CA LEU A 171 4.10 -10.86 7.92
C LEU A 171 5.11 -11.95 8.33
N ALA A 172 4.65 -13.20 8.45
CA ALA A 172 5.49 -14.30 8.85
C ALA A 172 6.55 -14.60 7.78
N GLU A 173 7.78 -14.90 8.22
CA GLU A 173 8.90 -15.29 7.34
C GLU A 173 9.40 -14.19 6.38
N GLU A 174 8.89 -12.95 6.47
CA GLU A 174 9.31 -11.82 5.64
C GLU A 174 10.67 -11.20 6.06
N ASP A 175 11.39 -10.61 5.10
CA ASP A 175 12.60 -9.81 5.34
C ASP A 175 12.22 -8.33 5.53
N LEU A 176 12.19 -7.93 6.80
CA LEU A 176 11.86 -6.59 7.26
C LEU A 176 13.09 -5.94 7.91
N SER A 177 14.30 -6.31 7.48
CA SER A 177 15.53 -5.81 8.10
C SER A 177 15.74 -4.32 7.78
N GLY A 178 16.00 -3.51 8.81
CA GLY A 178 16.24 -2.07 8.71
C GLY A 178 15.00 -1.21 8.44
N ILE A 179 13.79 -1.80 8.38
CA ILE A 179 12.55 -1.08 8.08
C ILE A 179 12.18 -0.04 9.15
N ASP A 180 11.53 1.05 8.75
CA ASP A 180 10.91 2.01 9.68
C ASP A 180 9.42 1.68 9.89
N LEU A 181 9.15 1.02 11.01
CA LEU A 181 7.84 0.69 11.56
C LEU A 181 7.53 1.52 12.83
N SER A 182 8.16 2.69 12.97
CA SER A 182 7.96 3.53 14.15
C SER A 182 6.51 4.03 14.25
N GLY A 183 5.92 3.88 15.44
CA GLY A 183 4.54 4.29 15.73
C GLY A 183 3.44 3.54 14.96
N THR A 184 3.76 2.47 14.24
CA THR A 184 2.80 1.64 13.48
C THR A 184 1.91 0.81 14.42
N ASP A 185 0.65 0.60 14.04
CA ASP A 185 -0.25 -0.35 14.73
C ASP A 185 -0.06 -1.76 14.14
N LEU A 186 0.70 -2.58 14.85
CA LEU A 186 1.00 -3.98 14.56
C LEU A 186 0.27 -4.92 15.55
N ALA A 187 -0.82 -4.45 16.19
CA ALA A 187 -1.52 -5.23 17.19
C ALA A 187 -2.08 -6.54 16.57
N GLY A 188 -1.71 -7.67 17.16
CA GLY A 188 -2.11 -9.01 16.72
C GLY A 188 -1.49 -9.47 15.39
N ALA A 189 -0.50 -8.75 14.82
CA ALA A 189 0.18 -9.17 13.60
C ALA A 189 0.94 -10.50 13.78
N ASP A 190 0.99 -11.34 12.75
CA ASP A 190 1.88 -12.50 12.73
C ASP A 190 3.23 -12.06 12.14
N LEU A 191 4.24 -11.88 13.00
CA LEU A 191 5.62 -11.56 12.64
C LEU A 191 6.51 -12.78 12.91
N SER A 192 5.95 -14.00 12.89
CA SER A 192 6.70 -15.18 13.29
C SER A 192 7.77 -15.50 12.25
N ARG A 193 9.00 -15.78 12.73
CA ARG A 193 10.19 -16.05 11.90
C ARG A 193 10.62 -14.95 10.93
N SER A 194 10.07 -13.75 11.00
CA SER A 194 10.53 -12.62 10.18
C SER A 194 11.94 -12.16 10.59
N ASP A 195 12.66 -11.55 9.65
CA ASP A 195 13.89 -10.82 9.94
C ASP A 195 13.57 -9.34 10.17
N LEU A 196 13.58 -8.90 11.42
CA LEU A 196 13.38 -7.51 11.86
C LEU A 196 14.71 -6.93 12.39
N SER A 197 15.86 -7.44 11.93
CA SER A 197 17.15 -6.93 12.40
C SER A 197 17.36 -5.48 12.00
N ASP A 198 17.91 -4.68 12.91
CA ASP A 198 18.14 -3.24 12.75
C ASP A 198 16.87 -2.39 12.42
N ALA A 199 15.66 -2.94 12.57
CA ALA A 199 14.40 -2.23 12.34
C ALA A 199 14.10 -1.16 13.41
N ASP A 200 13.46 -0.06 13.02
CA ASP A 200 12.89 0.94 13.94
C ASP A 200 11.42 0.58 14.23
N LEU A 201 11.15 0.09 15.43
CA LEU A 201 9.82 -0.24 15.97
C LEU A 201 9.47 0.72 17.11
N SER A 202 10.11 1.89 17.19
CA SER A 202 9.94 2.81 18.31
C SER A 202 8.50 3.32 18.39
N GLY A 203 7.88 3.19 19.56
CA GLY A 203 6.50 3.57 19.81
C GLY A 203 5.43 2.72 19.11
N ALA A 204 5.80 1.64 18.41
CA ALA A 204 4.85 0.76 17.73
C ALA A 204 3.92 0.02 18.72
N ASP A 205 2.68 -0.25 18.32
CA ASP A 205 1.78 -1.14 19.06
C ASP A 205 1.95 -2.57 18.57
N LEU A 206 2.67 -3.39 19.32
CA LEU A 206 2.89 -4.82 19.08
C LEU A 206 2.02 -5.69 20.03
N SER A 207 0.94 -5.13 20.59
CA SER A 207 0.12 -5.88 21.54
C SER A 207 -0.49 -7.13 20.91
N ASP A 208 -0.44 -8.26 21.62
CA ASP A 208 -0.87 -9.58 21.16
C ASP A 208 -0.21 -10.10 19.86
N ALA A 209 0.83 -9.44 19.33
CA ALA A 209 1.53 -9.87 18.12
C ALA A 209 2.31 -11.20 18.30
N ASP A 210 2.41 -12.01 17.25
CA ASP A 210 3.24 -13.22 17.24
C ASP A 210 4.64 -12.94 16.71
N LEU A 211 5.63 -12.76 17.59
CA LEU A 211 7.05 -12.59 17.25
C LEU A 211 7.84 -13.90 17.40
N THR A 212 7.16 -15.06 17.41
CA THR A 212 7.79 -16.35 17.65
C THR A 212 8.91 -16.60 16.64
N ALA A 213 10.12 -16.84 17.15
CA ALA A 213 11.33 -17.09 16.35
C ALA A 213 11.75 -15.97 15.38
N ALA A 214 11.23 -14.74 15.54
CA ALA A 214 11.69 -13.58 14.79
C ALA A 214 13.13 -13.17 15.18
N ASN A 215 13.82 -12.50 14.27
CA ASN A 215 15.13 -11.90 14.52
C ASN A 215 14.99 -10.38 14.76
N LEU A 216 15.15 -9.91 16.00
CA LEU A 216 15.13 -8.48 16.33
C LEU A 216 16.54 -7.95 16.61
N THR A 217 17.61 -8.58 16.12
CA THR A 217 18.98 -8.15 16.45
C THR A 217 19.19 -6.68 16.07
N GLY A 218 19.55 -5.82 17.03
CA GLY A 218 19.81 -4.39 16.79
C GLY A 218 18.57 -3.50 16.65
N ALA A 219 17.35 -4.04 16.75
CA ALA A 219 16.12 -3.27 16.57
C ALA A 219 15.88 -2.25 17.70
N ASP A 220 15.23 -1.13 17.36
CA ASP A 220 14.75 -0.13 18.32
C ASP A 220 13.29 -0.39 18.67
N LEU A 221 13.00 -0.90 19.87
CA LEU A 221 11.64 -1.05 20.41
C LEU A 221 11.35 -0.03 21.52
N SER A 222 12.04 1.10 21.53
CA SER A 222 11.84 2.11 22.57
C SER A 222 10.39 2.62 22.54
N ALA A 223 9.77 2.74 23.73
CA ALA A 223 8.37 3.10 23.91
C ALA A 223 7.32 2.19 23.24
N ALA A 224 7.70 1.03 22.67
CA ALA A 224 6.76 0.10 22.03
C ALA A 224 5.83 -0.58 23.06
N ASN A 225 4.63 -0.97 22.61
CA ASN A 225 3.68 -1.77 23.39
C ASN A 225 3.78 -3.26 23.03
N LEU A 226 4.33 -4.09 23.91
CA LEU A 226 4.46 -5.55 23.74
C LEU A 226 3.50 -6.31 24.67
N GLU A 227 2.40 -5.70 25.14
CA GLU A 227 1.44 -6.38 26.00
C GLU A 227 0.81 -7.59 25.28
N GLY A 228 1.00 -8.80 25.81
CA GLY A 228 0.44 -10.03 25.21
C GLY A 228 1.26 -10.64 24.06
N ALA A 229 2.29 -9.95 23.57
CA ALA A 229 3.12 -10.43 22.45
C ALA A 229 3.83 -11.77 22.75
N SER A 230 3.88 -12.65 21.76
CA SER A 230 4.55 -13.96 21.83
C SER A 230 6.01 -13.83 21.41
N LEU A 231 6.94 -13.83 22.36
CA LEU A 231 8.39 -13.69 22.12
C LEU A 231 9.15 -15.04 22.18
N GLN A 232 8.46 -16.14 21.90
CA GLN A 232 9.03 -17.48 22.03
C GLN A 232 10.16 -17.68 21.01
N SER A 233 11.39 -17.91 21.50
CA SER A 233 12.58 -18.13 20.64
C SER A 233 12.98 -16.91 19.78
N THR A 234 12.45 -15.73 20.06
CA THR A 234 12.85 -14.47 19.41
C THR A 234 14.29 -14.11 19.76
N THR A 235 15.05 -13.61 18.79
CA THR A 235 16.42 -13.13 19.02
C THR A 235 16.40 -11.65 19.42
N LEU A 236 16.83 -11.33 20.64
CA LEU A 236 16.77 -9.97 21.22
C LEU A 236 18.17 -9.39 21.50
N SER A 237 19.16 -9.69 20.64
CA SER A 237 20.53 -9.21 20.86
C SER A 237 20.63 -7.73 20.48
N ASP A 238 21.22 -6.90 21.34
CA ASP A 238 21.42 -5.46 21.10
C ASP A 238 20.14 -4.65 20.81
N VAL A 239 18.98 -5.12 21.31
CA VAL A 239 17.69 -4.42 21.19
C VAL A 239 17.57 -3.26 22.18
N ASP A 240 17.07 -2.10 21.74
CA ASP A 240 16.64 -1.04 22.65
C ASP A 240 15.20 -1.29 23.11
N LEU A 241 15.00 -1.45 24.43
CA LEU A 241 13.69 -1.63 25.06
C LEU A 241 13.37 -0.47 26.02
N THR A 242 14.03 0.69 25.86
CA THR A 242 13.82 1.85 26.72
C THR A 242 12.36 2.27 26.70
N ASP A 243 11.73 2.38 27.87
CA ASP A 243 10.32 2.77 28.04
C ASP A 243 9.29 1.85 27.35
N ALA A 244 9.69 0.68 26.82
CA ALA A 244 8.76 -0.31 26.29
C ALA A 244 7.85 -0.88 27.40
N THR A 245 6.63 -1.25 27.02
CA THR A 245 5.64 -1.84 27.94
C THR A 245 5.41 -3.32 27.63
N TRP A 246 5.29 -4.16 28.66
CA TRP A 246 5.00 -5.59 28.53
C TRP A 246 4.22 -6.13 29.73
N HIS A 247 3.61 -7.30 29.54
CA HIS A 247 2.49 -7.85 30.31
C HIS A 247 2.62 -7.82 31.85
N ASP A 248 3.84 -7.87 32.42
CA ASP A 248 4.04 -7.97 33.88
C ASP A 248 4.68 -6.75 34.56
N GLY A 249 5.02 -5.68 33.82
CA GLY A 249 5.82 -4.57 34.38
C GLY A 249 7.17 -5.04 35.00
N GLY A 250 7.63 -6.23 34.62
CA GLY A 250 8.86 -6.88 35.07
C GLY A 250 10.08 -6.52 34.24
N THR A 251 11.20 -7.23 34.46
CA THR A 251 12.43 -7.05 33.67
C THR A 251 12.22 -7.32 32.18
N PRO A 252 12.88 -6.55 31.29
CA PRO A 252 12.86 -6.78 29.85
C PRO A 252 13.22 -8.22 29.46
N PRO A 253 12.54 -8.81 28.46
CA PRO A 253 13.02 -10.04 27.85
C PRO A 253 14.42 -9.79 27.26
N GLY A 254 15.40 -10.62 27.62
CA GLY A 254 16.80 -10.48 27.17
C GLY A 254 17.79 -9.94 28.21
N GLU A 255 17.35 -9.25 29.28
CA GLU A 255 18.27 -8.82 30.38
C GLU A 255 18.71 -9.97 31.32
N GLY A 256 18.42 -11.21 30.95
CA GLY A 256 18.54 -12.39 31.79
C GLY A 256 19.39 -13.53 31.23
N ARG A 257 20.60 -13.28 30.71
CA ARG A 257 21.84 -14.07 30.93
C ARG A 257 22.98 -13.76 29.97
#